data_AF-A0A2R6JGT0-F1
#
_entry.id   AF-A0A2R6JGT0-F1
#
_cell.length_a   1.000
_cell.length_b   1.000
_cell.length_c   1.000
_cell.angle_alpha   90.00
_cell.angle_beta   90.00
_cell.angle_gamma   90.00
#
_symmetry.space_group_name_H-M   'P 1'
#
loop_
_entity.id
_entity.type
_entity.pdbx_description
1 polymer ?
#
loop_
_entity_poly.entity_id
_entity_poly.type
_entity_poly.pdbx_seq_one_letter_code
_entity_poly.pdbx_strand_id
1 'polypeptide(L)'
;MTVFAFDRDHTVDVSPHPEHRTVPLSWVTHLARETDHEVWAHGNQRLVEEASIPGIQELIRRRDGEWYDRIGGRADEYHEEWPSRRERLRMIEDVVPDADDYVAVDDADLSDVSGWTHYFAWDFVDAVEAGRIDLDLPP
;
A
#
# COMPACT_ATOMS: atom_id res chain seq x y z
N MET A 1 -0.95 -2.87 -15.68
CA MET A 1 -1.31 -3.11 -14.28
C MET A 1 -0.36 -2.33 -13.38
N THR A 2 -0.90 -1.39 -12.60
CA THR A 2 -0.17 -0.65 -11.56
C THR A 2 -0.32 -1.36 -10.21
N VAL A 3 0.75 -1.39 -9.42
CA VAL A 3 0.73 -1.85 -8.03
C VAL A 3 0.64 -0.63 -7.12
N PHE A 4 -0.36 -0.61 -6.24
CA PHE A 4 -0.52 0.42 -5.21
C PHE A 4 -0.19 -0.13 -3.83
N ALA A 5 0.60 0.61 -3.06
CA ALA A 5 0.85 0.36 -1.66
C ALA A 5 0.33 1.55 -0.84
N PHE A 6 -0.66 1.31 0.02
CA PHE A 6 -1.24 2.32 0.90
C PHE A 6 -0.80 2.12 2.35
N ASP A 7 -0.36 3.20 3.02
CA ASP A 7 -0.49 3.30 4.46
C ASP A 7 -1.96 3.60 4.82
N ARG A 8 -2.32 3.40 6.08
CA ARG A 8 -3.65 3.61 6.63
C ARG A 8 -3.70 4.90 7.42
N ASP A 9 -2.80 5.06 8.38
CA ASP A 9 -2.84 6.20 9.30
C ASP A 9 -2.44 7.49 8.59
N HIS A 10 -3.23 8.54 8.81
CA HIS A 10 -3.14 9.83 8.14
C HIS A 10 -3.18 9.78 6.60
N THR A 11 -3.53 8.64 6.03
CA THR A 11 -3.45 8.39 4.59
C THR A 11 -4.82 8.08 4.00
N VAL A 12 -5.58 7.20 4.66
CA VAL A 12 -6.94 6.80 4.25
C VAL A 12 -7.97 7.43 5.21
N ASP A 13 -9.15 7.76 4.70
CA ASP A 13 -10.20 8.50 5.43
C ASP A 13 -10.75 7.82 6.70
N VAL A 14 -10.54 6.52 6.88
CA VAL A 14 -10.80 5.79 8.14
C VAL A 14 -9.80 6.14 9.26
N SER A 15 -8.73 6.86 8.92
CA SER A 15 -7.72 7.42 9.84
C SER A 15 -7.20 8.76 9.31
N PRO A 16 -8.04 9.79 9.25
CA PRO A 16 -7.73 10.97 8.47
C PRO A 16 -6.58 11.77 9.09
N HIS A 17 -5.74 12.38 8.25
CA HIS A 17 -4.81 13.42 8.70
C HIS A 17 -5.63 14.62 9.23
N PRO A 18 -5.24 15.26 10.35
CA PRO A 18 -6.02 16.35 10.94
C PRO A 18 -6.14 17.60 10.06
N GLU A 19 -5.18 17.83 9.17
CA GLU A 19 -5.06 19.07 8.39
C GLU A 19 -5.05 18.87 6.87
N HIS A 20 -5.05 17.62 6.40
CA HIS A 20 -4.89 17.32 4.98
C HIS A 20 -5.94 16.33 4.48
N ARG A 21 -6.21 16.38 3.17
CA ARG A 21 -7.07 15.40 2.54
C ARG A 21 -6.45 14.01 2.61
N THR A 22 -7.31 13.02 2.72
CA THR A 22 -6.96 11.60 2.75
C THR A 22 -7.68 10.87 1.63
N VAL A 23 -7.10 9.74 1.23
CA VAL A 23 -7.66 8.89 0.19
C VAL A 23 -8.95 8.26 0.72
N PRO A 24 -10.08 8.37 -0.01
CA PRO A 24 -11.30 7.67 0.38
C PRO A 24 -11.06 6.16 0.43
N LEU A 25 -11.51 5.48 1.49
CA LEU A 25 -11.43 4.00 1.55
C LEU A 25 -12.10 3.36 0.33
N SER A 26 -13.18 3.97 -0.17
CA SER A 26 -13.89 3.52 -1.38
C SER A 26 -12.96 3.44 -2.59
N TRP A 27 -12.03 4.37 -2.76
CA TRP A 27 -11.06 4.36 -3.84
C TRP A 27 -10.11 3.17 -3.73
N VAL A 28 -9.57 2.93 -2.52
CA VAL A 28 -8.70 1.79 -2.24
C VAL A 28 -9.43 0.47 -2.54
N THR A 29 -10.67 0.34 -2.09
CA THR A 29 -11.47 -0.87 -2.34
C THR A 29 -11.85 -1.05 -3.80
N HIS A 30 -12.11 0.04 -4.53
CA HIS A 30 -12.44 -0.01 -5.94
C HIS A 30 -11.24 -0.46 -6.75
N LEU A 31 -10.06 0.13 -6.52
CA LEU A 31 -8.80 -0.29 -7.14
C LEU A 31 -8.56 -1.79 -6.91
N ALA A 32 -8.77 -2.27 -5.69
CA ALA A 32 -8.49 -3.66 -5.34
C ALA A 32 -9.45 -4.70 -5.92
N ARG A 33 -10.68 -4.31 -6.29
CA ARG A 33 -11.77 -5.26 -6.59
C ARG A 33 -12.39 -5.11 -7.96
N GLU A 34 -12.43 -3.88 -8.47
CA GLU A 34 -13.14 -3.52 -9.70
C GLU A 34 -12.18 -3.16 -10.83
N THR A 35 -10.87 -3.25 -10.59
CA THR A 35 -9.82 -3.00 -11.58
C THR A 35 -8.80 -4.14 -11.58
N ASP A 36 -7.92 -4.15 -12.59
CA ASP A 36 -6.83 -5.12 -12.69
C ASP A 36 -5.59 -4.74 -11.84
N HIS A 37 -5.68 -3.72 -10.99
CA HIS A 37 -4.57 -3.26 -10.14
C HIS A 37 -4.33 -4.19 -8.94
N GLU A 38 -3.07 -4.36 -8.53
CA GLU A 38 -2.74 -4.99 -7.24
C GLU A 38 -2.67 -3.91 -6.16
N VAL A 39 -3.30 -4.13 -5.01
CA VAL A 39 -3.36 -3.14 -3.93
C VAL A 39 -2.92 -3.78 -2.62
N TRP A 40 -2.01 -3.12 -1.90
CA TRP A 40 -1.40 -3.65 -0.67
C TRP A 40 -1.52 -2.67 0.49
N ALA A 41 -1.80 -3.20 1.69
CA ALA A 41 -1.61 -2.49 2.94
C ALA A 41 -0.16 -2.68 3.42
N HIS A 42 0.69 -1.65 3.25
CA HIS A 42 2.11 -1.76 3.65
C HIS A 42 2.46 -1.06 4.97
N GLY A 43 1.55 -0.23 5.50
CA GLY A 43 1.68 0.42 6.79
C GLY A 43 0.87 -0.27 7.89
N ASN A 44 -0.09 0.43 8.51
CA ASN A 44 -0.93 -0.16 9.55
C ASN A 44 -1.91 -1.22 8.98
N GLN A 45 -1.80 -2.44 9.50
CA GLN A 45 -2.47 -3.64 8.97
C GLN A 45 -3.97 -3.70 9.23
N ARG A 46 -4.56 -2.76 9.98
CA ARG A 46 -6.03 -2.64 10.05
C ARG A 46 -6.67 -2.40 8.68
N LEU A 47 -5.92 -1.81 7.74
CA LEU A 47 -6.40 -1.60 6.36
C LEU A 47 -6.66 -2.90 5.62
N VAL A 48 -5.99 -4.01 6.00
CA VAL A 48 -6.27 -5.34 5.44
C VAL A 48 -7.73 -5.71 5.66
N GLU A 49 -8.25 -5.50 6.87
CA GLU A 49 -9.65 -5.80 7.18
C GLU A 49 -10.58 -4.74 6.58
N GLU A 50 -10.23 -3.45 6.71
CA GLU A 50 -11.05 -2.32 6.26
C GLU A 50 -11.27 -2.32 4.74
N ALA A 51 -10.23 -2.67 3.95
CA ALA A 51 -10.28 -2.69 2.49
C ALA A 51 -10.33 -4.10 1.86
N SER A 52 -10.13 -5.16 2.66
CA SER A 52 -9.96 -6.54 2.18
C SER A 52 -8.84 -6.71 1.14
N ILE A 53 -7.69 -6.10 1.43
CA ILE A 53 -6.49 -6.14 0.59
C ILE A 53 -5.36 -6.92 1.29
N PRO A 54 -4.42 -7.53 0.56
CA PRO A 54 -3.28 -8.20 1.17
C PRO A 54 -2.39 -7.24 1.97
N GLY A 55 -1.76 -7.77 3.00
CA GLY A 55 -0.86 -7.02 3.89
C GLY A 55 0.51 -7.68 4.03
N ILE A 56 1.25 -7.26 5.04
CA ILE A 56 2.64 -7.67 5.30
C ILE A 56 2.76 -9.18 5.52
N GLN A 57 1.78 -9.80 6.18
CA GLN A 57 1.79 -11.26 6.35
C GLN A 57 1.73 -12.00 5.02
N GLU A 58 0.81 -11.59 4.15
CA GLU A 58 0.65 -12.20 2.83
C GLU A 58 1.90 -11.97 1.99
N LEU A 59 2.49 -10.78 2.11
CA LEU A 59 3.76 -10.44 1.47
C LEU A 59 4.89 -11.37 1.92
N ILE A 60 5.00 -11.64 3.21
CA ILE A 60 5.98 -12.59 3.78
C ILE A 60 5.72 -14.00 3.28
N ARG A 61 4.46 -14.45 3.23
CA ARG A 61 4.08 -15.78 2.75
C ARG A 61 4.43 -15.96 1.26
N ARG A 62 4.15 -14.96 0.41
CA ARG A 62 4.38 -15.05 -1.03
C ARG A 62 5.86 -14.99 -1.42
N ARG A 63 6.71 -14.34 -0.64
CA ARG A 63 8.15 -14.20 -0.94
C ARG A 63 8.99 -15.43 -0.59
N ASP A 64 8.42 -16.45 0.06
CA ASP A 64 8.99 -17.75 0.48
C ASP A 64 10.54 -17.84 0.59
N GLY A 65 11.10 -17.96 1.81
CA GLY A 65 12.47 -18.49 1.99
C GLY A 65 13.33 -17.96 3.16
N GLU A 66 13.16 -16.74 3.65
CA GLU A 66 13.93 -16.25 4.83
C GLU A 66 13.07 -15.60 5.90
N TRP A 67 12.04 -14.85 5.50
CA TRP A 67 11.12 -14.24 6.46
C TRP A 67 10.14 -15.25 7.03
N TYR A 68 9.59 -16.16 6.23
CA TYR A 68 8.73 -17.23 6.76
C TYR A 68 9.47 -18.14 7.75
N ASP A 69 10.75 -18.45 7.52
CA ASP A 69 11.55 -19.20 8.49
C ASP A 69 11.85 -18.40 9.77
N ARG A 70 11.91 -17.07 9.70
CA ARG A 70 12.18 -16.19 10.86
C ARG A 70 10.93 -15.91 11.69
N ILE A 71 9.77 -15.77 11.06
CA ILE A 71 8.54 -15.25 11.70
C ILE A 71 7.24 -15.98 11.31
N GLY A 72 7.29 -17.01 10.46
CA GLY A 72 6.12 -17.63 9.80
C GLY A 72 5.05 -18.23 10.72
N GLY A 73 5.40 -18.58 11.97
CA GLY A 73 4.44 -19.00 13.00
C GLY A 73 3.89 -17.86 13.89
N ARG A 74 4.45 -16.65 13.78
CA ARG A 74 4.08 -15.46 14.57
C ARG A 74 3.62 -14.29 13.70
N ALA A 75 3.44 -14.50 12.40
CA ALA A 75 3.01 -13.45 11.47
C ALA A 75 1.70 -12.78 11.93
N ASP A 76 0.86 -13.50 12.69
CA ASP A 76 -0.40 -13.06 13.31
C ASP A 76 -0.25 -12.08 14.49
N GLU A 77 0.98 -11.75 14.89
CA GLU A 77 1.29 -10.78 15.94
C GLU A 77 2.31 -9.73 15.46
N TYR A 78 2.14 -8.47 15.89
CA TYR A 78 3.09 -7.39 15.61
C TYR A 78 4.45 -7.69 16.28
N HIS A 79 5.55 -7.56 15.52
CA HIS A 79 6.90 -7.78 16.02
C HIS A 79 7.83 -6.63 15.65
N GLU A 80 8.73 -6.27 16.58
CA GLU A 80 9.78 -5.26 16.38
C GLU A 80 10.70 -5.58 15.19
N GLU A 81 10.77 -6.85 14.80
CA GLU A 81 11.57 -7.35 13.70
C GLU A 81 10.88 -7.23 12.33
N TRP A 82 9.71 -6.59 12.23
CA TRP A 82 9.04 -6.43 10.94
C TRP A 82 9.89 -5.62 9.95
N PRO A 83 9.85 -5.95 8.64
CA PRO A 83 10.55 -5.17 7.62
C PRO A 83 10.13 -3.71 7.71
N SER A 84 11.04 -2.78 7.47
CA SER A 84 10.74 -1.35 7.37
C SER A 84 9.80 -1.05 6.20
N ARG A 85 9.16 0.13 6.19
CA ARG A 85 8.32 0.58 5.06
C ARG A 85 9.02 0.42 3.70
N ARG A 86 10.29 0.81 3.63
CA ARG A 86 11.13 0.72 2.42
C ARG A 86 11.39 -0.73 2.01
N GLU A 87 11.68 -1.60 2.96
CA GLU A 87 11.85 -3.03 2.69
C GLU A 87 10.55 -3.67 2.23
N ARG A 88 9.41 -3.28 2.78
CA ARG A 88 8.10 -3.77 2.34
C ARG A 88 7.81 -3.42 0.88
N LEU A 89 8.11 -2.19 0.45
CA LEU A 89 7.93 -1.81 -0.96
C LEU A 89 8.80 -2.67 -1.90
N ARG A 90 10.09 -2.86 -1.55
CA ARG A 90 10.98 -3.76 -2.32
C ARG A 90 10.50 -5.20 -2.33
N MET A 91 9.94 -5.67 -1.21
CA MET A 91 9.34 -7.01 -1.14
C MET A 91 8.10 -7.14 -2.03
N ILE A 92 7.30 -6.08 -2.17
CA ILE A 92 6.14 -6.09 -3.07
C ILE A 92 6.60 -6.20 -4.52
N GLU A 93 7.64 -5.45 -4.91
CA GLU A 93 8.28 -5.56 -6.23
C GLU A 93 8.80 -6.97 -6.50
N ASP A 94 9.42 -7.64 -5.51
CA ASP A 94 9.87 -9.04 -5.68
C ASP A 94 8.70 -10.02 -5.91
N VAL A 95 7.54 -9.77 -5.31
CA VAL A 95 6.35 -10.65 -5.41
C VAL A 95 5.53 -10.37 -6.66
N VAL A 96 5.57 -9.15 -7.17
CA VAL A 96 4.81 -8.71 -8.35
C VAL A 96 5.75 -7.99 -9.34
N PRO A 97 6.81 -8.65 -9.85
CA PRO A 97 7.89 -7.97 -10.56
C PRO A 97 7.51 -7.40 -11.93
N ASP A 98 6.44 -7.92 -12.55
CA ASP A 98 6.02 -7.58 -13.91
C ASP A 98 4.97 -6.44 -13.97
N ALA A 99 4.86 -5.62 -12.92
CA ALA A 99 3.98 -4.46 -12.94
C ALA A 99 4.51 -3.35 -13.86
N ASP A 100 3.60 -2.60 -14.49
CA ASP A 100 3.97 -1.47 -15.35
C ASP A 100 4.47 -0.27 -14.53
N ASP A 101 3.87 -0.08 -13.35
CA ASP A 101 4.17 1.03 -12.44
C ASP A 101 3.96 0.60 -10.98
N TYR A 102 4.71 1.24 -10.07
CA TYR A 102 4.57 1.08 -8.63
C TYR A 102 4.31 2.42 -7.96
N VAL A 103 3.23 2.52 -7.20
CA VAL A 103 2.79 3.74 -6.52
C VAL A 103 2.66 3.48 -5.03
N ALA A 104 3.36 4.28 -4.21
CA ALA A 104 3.24 4.26 -2.76
C ALA A 104 2.50 5.52 -2.30
N VAL A 105 1.45 5.36 -1.51
CA VAL A 105 0.73 6.46 -0.87
C VAL A 105 0.86 6.30 0.64
N ASP A 106 1.70 7.13 1.24
CA ASP A 106 2.11 7.02 2.66
C ASP A 106 2.36 8.43 3.23
N ASP A 107 2.05 8.62 4.52
CA ASP A 107 2.28 9.88 5.24
C ASP A 107 3.77 10.10 5.59
N ALA A 108 4.56 9.04 5.56
CA ALA A 108 6.01 9.08 5.60
C ALA A 108 6.61 9.29 4.20
N ASP A 109 7.68 10.08 4.12
CA ASP A 109 8.44 10.25 2.88
C ASP A 109 9.17 8.95 2.49
N LEU A 110 8.77 8.42 1.33
CA LEU A 110 9.32 7.23 0.68
C LEU A 110 9.84 7.53 -0.73
N SER A 111 10.03 8.81 -1.08
CA SER A 111 10.54 9.24 -2.38
C SER A 111 11.96 8.75 -2.69
N ASP A 112 12.69 8.27 -1.68
CA ASP A 112 14.02 7.66 -1.82
C ASP A 112 13.99 6.19 -2.29
N VAL A 113 12.81 5.56 -2.36
CA VAL A 113 12.68 4.18 -2.81
C VAL A 113 12.65 4.13 -4.34
N SER A 114 13.79 3.75 -4.94
CA SER A 114 13.91 3.57 -6.40
C SER A 114 12.85 2.58 -6.94
N GLY A 115 12.30 2.89 -8.12
CA GLY A 115 11.25 2.08 -8.76
C GLY A 115 9.83 2.47 -8.34
N TRP A 116 9.66 3.24 -7.26
CA TRP A 116 8.36 3.64 -6.73
C TRP A 116 8.09 5.13 -6.92
N THR A 117 6.88 5.46 -7.36
CA THR A 117 6.37 6.84 -7.29
C THR A 117 5.67 7.04 -5.95
N HIS A 118 6.22 7.91 -5.11
CA HIS A 118 5.62 8.25 -3.82
C HIS A 118 4.66 9.44 -3.96
N TYR A 119 3.53 9.34 -3.26
CA TYR A 119 2.62 10.45 -2.99
C TYR A 119 2.31 10.51 -1.49
N PHE A 120 2.22 11.73 -0.96
CA PHE A 120 1.36 11.95 0.20
C PHE A 120 -0.11 11.84 -0.20
N ALA A 121 -0.99 11.51 0.73
CA ALA A 121 -2.41 11.27 0.43
C ALA A 121 -3.08 12.45 -0.29
N TRP A 122 -2.82 13.70 0.11
CA TRP A 122 -3.39 14.88 -0.52
C TRP A 122 -2.87 15.08 -1.95
N ASP A 123 -1.58 14.83 -2.20
CA ASP A 123 -0.98 14.94 -3.53
C ASP A 123 -1.54 13.87 -4.47
N PHE A 124 -1.80 12.66 -3.95
CA PHE A 124 -2.45 11.59 -4.70
C PHE A 124 -3.89 11.96 -5.08
N VAL A 125 -4.69 12.41 -4.12
CA VAL A 125 -6.07 12.87 -4.37
C VAL A 125 -6.09 14.00 -5.40
N ASP A 126 -5.22 14.99 -5.23
CA ASP A 126 -5.04 16.09 -6.20
C ASP A 126 -4.65 15.59 -7.60
N ALA A 127 -3.82 14.55 -7.69
CA ALA A 127 -3.38 14.00 -8.96
C ALA A 127 -4.51 13.24 -9.67
N VAL A 128 -5.30 12.46 -8.95
CA VAL A 128 -6.46 11.75 -9.50
C VAL A 128 -7.54 12.73 -9.95
N GLU A 129 -7.96 13.67 -9.08
CA GLU A 129 -9.02 14.63 -9.41
C GLU A 129 -8.64 15.54 -10.60
N ALA A 130 -7.35 15.84 -10.76
CA ALA A 130 -6.84 16.59 -11.90
C ALA A 130 -6.68 15.75 -13.19
N GLY A 131 -6.96 14.45 -13.15
CA GLY A 131 -6.77 13.52 -14.27
C GLY A 131 -5.30 13.29 -14.64
N ARG A 132 -4.37 13.52 -13.70
CA ARG A 132 -2.93 13.25 -13.89
C ARG A 132 -2.59 11.77 -13.68
N ILE A 133 -3.42 11.07 -12.92
CA ILE A 133 -3.43 9.61 -12.81
C ILE A 133 -4.79 9.17 -13.34
N ASP A 134 -4.78 8.44 -14.46
CA ASP A 134 -6.00 8.01 -15.15
C ASP A 134 -6.59 6.78 -14.45
N LEU A 135 -7.41 7.04 -13.42
CA LEU A 135 -8.12 6.01 -12.66
C LEU A 135 -9.62 6.29 -12.71
N ASP A 136 -10.42 5.28 -13.08
CA ASP A 136 -11.88 5.34 -13.06
C ASP A 136 -12.40 5.10 -11.64
N LEU A 137 -12.22 6.08 -10.74
CA LEU A 137 -12.57 5.95 -9.32
C LEU A 137 -14.00 6.44 -9.03
N PRO A 138 -14.66 5.87 -8.00
CA PRO A 138 -15.96 6.35 -7.56
C PRO A 138 -15.89 7.80 -7.03
N PRO A 139 -16.99 8.56 -7.10
CA PRO A 139 -17.04 9.93 -6.62
C PRO A 139 -16.90 10.05 -5.09
#